data_AF-A0A9D6AEN2-F1
#
_entry.id   AF-A0A9D6AEN2-F1
#
_cell.length_a   1.000
_cell.length_b   1.000
_cell.length_c   1.000
_cell.angle_alpha   90.00
_cell.angle_beta   90.00
_cell.angle_gamma   90.00
#
_symmetry.space_group_name_H-M   'P 1'
#
loop_
_entity.id
_entity.type
_entity.pdbx_description
1 polymer ?
#
loop_
_entity_poly.entity_id
_entity_poly.type
_entity_poly.pdbx_seq_one_letter_code
_entity_poly.pdbx_strand_id
1 'polypeptide(L)'
;MEVVISFFSFLQGLGVAVMMPIILTIIGCALGAGFGKSLKAGLMVGVGFIGLNLVINQLFGTAIGPAVQEMLHRFGLTLNVIDVGWPAGAAIALGTTIGLV
;
A
#
# COMPACT_ATOMS: atom_id res chain seq x y z
N MET A 1 -5.44 -25.76 -1.64
CA MET A 1 -4.82 -24.58 -2.29
C MET A 1 -5.86 -23.60 -2.78
N GLU A 2 -6.93 -24.04 -3.46
CA GLU A 2 -7.98 -23.14 -4.00
C GLU A 2 -8.68 -22.29 -2.94
N VAL A 3 -9.05 -22.85 -1.78
CA VAL A 3 -9.72 -22.09 -0.70
C VAL A 3 -8.85 -20.95 -0.14
N VAL A 4 -7.53 -21.18 -0.09
CA VAL A 4 -6.57 -20.17 0.38
C VAL A 4 -6.44 -19.07 -0.67
N ILE A 5 -6.29 -19.44 -1.95
CA ILE A 5 -6.18 -18.49 -3.06
C ILE A 5 -7.49 -17.67 -3.19
N SER A 6 -8.67 -18.29 -3.10
CA SER A 6 -9.95 -17.57 -3.17
C SER A 6 -10.15 -16.60 -2.00
N PHE A 7 -9.66 -16.94 -0.82
CA PHE A 7 -9.69 -16.06 0.35
C PHE A 7 -8.81 -14.82 0.15
N PHE A 8 -7.58 -15.00 -0.35
CA PHE A 8 -6.68 -13.89 -0.66
C PHE A 8 -7.17 -13.04 -1.84
N SER A 9 -7.77 -13.64 -2.87
CA SER A 9 -8.36 -12.90 -3.99
C SER A 9 -9.57 -12.06 -3.55
N PHE A 10 -10.42 -12.59 -2.66
CA PHE A 10 -11.52 -11.82 -2.06
C PHE A 10 -11.00 -10.64 -1.23
N LEU A 11 -9.97 -10.87 -0.40
CA LEU A 11 -9.34 -9.83 0.41
C LEU A 11 -8.68 -8.74 -0.43
N GLN A 12 -8.05 -9.11 -1.55
CA GLN A 12 -7.43 -8.16 -2.45
C GLN A 12 -8.46 -7.32 -3.22
N GLY A 13 -9.62 -7.89 -3.56
CA GLY A 13 -10.74 -7.16 -4.18
C GLY A 13 -11.31 -6.03 -3.31
N LEU A 14 -11.11 -6.09 -1.99
CA LEU A 14 -11.48 -5.03 -1.04
C LEU A 14 -10.45 -3.88 -0.99
N GLY A 15 -9.28 -4.06 -1.60
CA GLY A 15 -8.19 -3.09 -1.67
C GLY A 15 -7.26 -3.07 -0.44
N VAL A 16 -6.04 -2.55 -0.65
CA VAL A 16 -4.95 -2.45 0.36
C VAL A 16 -5.44 -1.85 1.68
N ALA A 17 -6.27 -0.81 1.57
CA ALA A 17 -6.79 -0.03 2.69
C ALA A 17 -7.66 -0.85 3.64
N VAL A 18 -8.28 -1.94 3.16
CA VAL A 18 -9.14 -2.83 3.96
C VAL A 18 -8.39 -4.10 4.35
N MET A 19 -7.51 -4.60 3.48
CA MET A 19 -6.76 -5.83 3.74
C MET A 19 -5.76 -5.69 4.89
N MET A 20 -4.97 -4.61 4.94
CA MET A 20 -3.94 -4.45 5.98
C MET A 20 -4.51 -4.31 7.40
N PRO A 21 -5.61 -3.57 7.64
CA PRO A 21 -6.27 -3.58 8.94
C PRO A 21 -6.71 -4.97 9.38
N ILE A 22 -7.29 -5.76 8.48
CA ILE A 22 -7.78 -7.11 8.79
C ILE A 22 -6.62 -8.01 9.21
N ILE A 23 -5.53 -8.03 8.44
CA ILE A 23 -4.35 -8.84 8.74
C ILE A 23 -3.75 -8.44 10.10
N LEU A 24 -3.59 -7.14 10.35
CA LEU A 24 -3.01 -6.64 11.59
C LEU A 24 -3.92 -6.87 12.80
N THR A 25 -5.23 -6.80 12.63
CA THR A 25 -6.19 -7.15 13.68
C THR A 25 -6.16 -8.65 14.01
N ILE A 26 -6.06 -9.52 13.00
CA ILE A 26 -5.91 -10.97 13.21
C ILE A 26 -4.61 -11.28 13.94
N ILE A 27 -3.49 -10.69 13.50
CA ILE A 27 -2.17 -10.86 14.15
C ILE A 27 -2.20 -10.33 15.59
N GLY A 28 -2.76 -9.15 15.83
CA GLY A 28 -2.85 -8.59 17.18
C GLY A 28 -3.67 -9.49 18.12
N CYS A 29 -4.75 -10.08 17.62
CA CYS A 29 -5.55 -11.04 18.38
C CYS A 29 -4.76 -12.34 18.65
N ALA A 30 -4.05 -12.87 17.65
CA ALA A 30 -3.24 -14.08 17.78
C ALA A 30 -2.08 -13.90 18.77
N LEU A 31 -1.50 -12.71 18.85
CA LEU A 31 -0.45 -12.35 19.80
C LEU A 31 -0.97 -12.03 21.21
N GLY A 32 -2.28 -12.12 21.45
CA GLY A 32 -2.87 -11.93 22.77
C GLY A 32 -3.05 -10.47 23.20
N ALA A 33 -3.00 -9.50 22.27
CA ALA A 33 -3.21 -8.08 22.60
C ALA A 33 -4.67 -7.75 22.97
N GLY A 34 -5.61 -8.68 22.72
CA GLY A 34 -7.04 -8.51 22.94
C GLY A 34 -7.74 -7.83 21.76
N PHE A 35 -9.00 -8.20 21.51
CA PHE A 35 -9.73 -7.80 20.29
C PHE A 35 -9.83 -6.27 20.13
N GLY A 36 -10.22 -5.55 21.17
CA GLY A 36 -10.40 -4.09 21.09
C GLY A 36 -9.10 -3.33 20.78
N LYS A 37 -7.97 -3.76 21.35
CA LYS A 37 -6.66 -3.14 21.06
C LYS A 37 -6.18 -3.49 19.65
N SER A 38 -6.39 -4.73 19.23
CA SER A 38 -5.98 -5.23 17.91
C SER A 38 -6.79 -4.59 16.77
N LEU A 39 -8.09 -4.37 17.00
CA LEU A 39 -8.93 -3.65 16.04
C LEU A 39 -8.51 -2.19 15.93
N LYS A 40 -8.28 -1.51 17.06
CA LYS A 40 -7.81 -0.12 17.05
C LYS A 40 -6.47 0.03 16.34
N ALA A 41 -5.52 -0.89 16.59
CA ALA A 41 -4.22 -0.90 15.93
C ALA A 41 -4.36 -1.14 14.42
N GLY A 42 -5.17 -2.11 14.01
CA GLY A 42 -5.43 -2.39 12.59
C GLY A 42 -6.06 -1.20 11.86
N LEU A 43 -7.07 -0.57 12.46
CA LEU A 43 -7.73 0.62 11.91
C LEU A 43 -6.77 1.82 11.79
N MET A 44 -5.93 2.06 12.80
CA MET A 44 -4.93 3.13 12.78
C MET A 44 -3.96 2.96 11.61
N VAL A 45 -3.51 1.74 11.35
CA VAL A 45 -2.64 1.45 10.21
C VAL A 45 -3.40 1.60 8.88
N GLY A 46 -4.67 1.18 8.82
CA GLY A 46 -5.53 1.40 7.64
C GLY A 46 -5.64 2.87 7.23
N VAL A 47 -5.91 3.75 8.19
CA VAL A 47 -5.94 5.20 7.96
C VAL A 47 -4.59 5.72 7.47
N GLY A 48 -3.48 5.21 8.04
CA GLY A 48 -2.13 5.53 7.59
C GLY A 48 -1.89 5.16 6.11
N PHE A 49 -2.35 3.98 5.69
CA PHE A 49 -2.22 3.53 4.29
C PHE A 49 -3.07 4.36 3.32
N ILE A 50 -4.26 4.80 3.72
CA ILE A 50 -5.08 5.72 2.91
C ILE A 50 -4.33 7.03 2.69
N GLY A 51 -3.75 7.61 3.75
CA GLY A 51 -2.93 8.82 3.65
C GLY A 51 -1.70 8.62 2.76
N LEU A 52 -1.02 7.48 2.88
CA LEU A 52 0.14 7.14 2.06
C LEU A 52 -0.23 7.03 0.57
N ASN A 53 -1.35 6.38 0.27
CA ASN A 53 -1.86 6.23 -1.10
C ASN A 53 -2.22 7.60 -1.71
N LEU A 54 -2.80 8.51 -0.92
CA LEU A 54 -3.09 9.88 -1.33
C LEU A 54 -1.79 10.62 -1.71
N VAL A 55 -0.75 10.54 -0.86
CA VAL A 55 0.54 11.21 -1.13
C VAL A 55 1.19 10.64 -2.38
N ILE A 56 1.23 9.32 -2.56
CA ILE A 56 1.85 8.71 -3.75
C ILE A 56 1.10 9.10 -5.02
N ASN A 57 -0.22 8.90 -5.04
CA ASN A 57 -1.00 9.11 -6.26
C ASN A 57 -1.14 10.59 -6.60
N GLN A 58 -1.44 11.43 -5.60
CA GLN A 58 -1.67 12.85 -5.85
C GLN A 58 -0.36 13.64 -5.87
N LEU A 59 0.47 13.54 -4.85
CA LEU A 59 1.70 14.35 -4.77
C LEU A 59 2.75 13.88 -5.78
N PHE A 60 3.12 12.60 -5.74
CA PHE A 60 4.17 12.08 -6.61
C PHE A 60 3.68 11.91 -8.05
N GLY A 61 2.47 11.36 -8.23
CA GLY A 61 1.90 11.10 -9.56
C GLY A 61 1.55 12.36 -10.37
N THR A 62 1.01 13.41 -9.73
CA THR A 62 0.48 14.57 -10.48
C THR A 62 1.29 15.85 -10.35
N ALA A 63 1.93 16.11 -9.20
CA ALA A 63 2.67 17.35 -8.99
C ALA A 63 4.18 17.18 -9.24
N ILE A 64 4.78 16.13 -8.69
CA ILE A 64 6.23 15.92 -8.77
C ILE A 64 6.63 15.27 -10.11
N GLY A 65 5.84 14.32 -10.62
CA GLY A 65 6.11 13.63 -11.88
C GLY A 65 6.42 14.58 -13.05
N PRO A 66 5.53 15.52 -13.39
CA PRO A 66 5.77 16.49 -14.47
C PRO A 66 6.98 17.40 -14.20
N ALA A 67 7.16 17.86 -12.96
CA ALA A 67 8.29 18.72 -12.58
C ALA A 67 9.64 18.00 -12.74
N VAL A 68 9.71 16.71 -12.40
CA VAL A 68 10.90 15.87 -12.59
C VAL A 68 11.15 15.62 -14.08
N GLN A 69 10.12 15.38 -14.89
CA GLN A 69 10.28 15.23 -16.35
C GLN A 69 10.85 16.50 -16.99
N GLU A 70 10.37 17.67 -16.58
CA GLU A 70 10.89 18.97 -17.02
C GLU A 70 12.35 19.21 -16.59
N MET A 71 12.74 18.71 -15.42
CA MET A 71 14.13 18.71 -14.95
C MET A 71 14.99 17.79 -15.83
N LEU A 72 14.55 16.56 -16.08
CA LEU A 72 15.28 15.58 -16.92
C LEU A 72 15.54 16.13 -18.32
N HIS A 73 14.55 16.78 -18.93
CA HIS A 73 14.70 17.45 -20.22
C HIS A 73 15.76 18.56 -20.22
N ARG A 74 15.85 19.35 -19.14
CA ARG A 74 16.84 20.44 -19.01
C ARG A 74 18.26 19.93 -18.80
N PHE A 75 18.42 18.81 -18.09
CA PHE A 75 19.72 18.20 -17.80
C PHE A 75 20.16 17.17 -18.86
N GLY A 76 19.34 16.91 -19.89
CA GLY A 76 19.64 15.91 -20.92
C GLY A 76 19.70 14.48 -20.40
N LEU A 77 18.97 14.20 -19.31
CA LEU A 77 18.95 12.91 -18.62
C LEU A 77 17.76 12.06 -19.11
N THR A 78 17.98 10.76 -19.32
CA THR A 78 16.93 9.79 -19.67
C THR A 78 16.65 8.87 -18.49
N LEU A 79 15.88 9.34 -17.50
CA LEU A 79 15.42 8.50 -16.38
C LEU A 79 13.91 8.23 -16.49
N ASN A 80 13.54 6.95 -16.36
CA ASN A 80 12.16 6.49 -16.54
C ASN A 80 11.51 6.02 -15.22
N VAL A 81 12.22 6.05 -14.09
CA VAL A 81 11.77 5.49 -12.80
C VAL A 81 11.81 6.57 -11.72
N ILE A 82 10.71 6.68 -10.97
CA ILE A 82 10.62 7.52 -9.78
C ILE A 82 10.66 6.58 -8.57
N ASP A 83 11.69 6.70 -7.74
CA ASP A 83 11.76 5.96 -6.47
C ASP A 83 10.81 6.61 -5.46
N VAL A 84 9.68 5.95 -5.23
CA VAL A 84 8.65 6.35 -4.26
C VAL A 84 8.93 5.82 -2.84
N GLY A 85 10.04 5.10 -2.66
CA GLY A 85 10.47 4.50 -1.40
C GLY A 85 9.78 3.18 -1.07
N TRP A 86 10.35 2.49 -0.07
CA TRP A 86 9.87 1.18 0.40
C TRP A 86 8.42 1.14 0.90
N PRO A 87 7.85 2.17 1.59
CA PRO A 87 6.49 2.09 2.11
C PRO A 87 5.44 2.13 0.99
N ALA A 88 5.75 2.88 -0.08
CA ALA A 88 4.93 2.98 -1.27
C ALA A 88 4.92 1.67 -2.05
N GLY A 89 6.10 1.07 -2.26
CA GLY A 89 6.24 -0.24 -2.88
C GLY A 89 5.51 -1.33 -2.10
N ALA A 90 5.61 -1.33 -0.77
CA ALA A 90 4.91 -2.28 0.09
C ALA A 90 3.38 -2.12 0.02
N ALA A 91 2.87 -0.88 -0.05
CA ALA A 91 1.44 -0.61 -0.24
C ALA A 91 0.92 -1.18 -1.56
N ILE A 92 1.68 -0.98 -2.65
CA ILE A 92 1.30 -1.47 -3.98
C ILE A 92 1.39 -3.00 -4.03
N ALA A 93 2.49 -3.59 -3.55
CA ALA A 93 2.67 -5.03 -3.55
C ALA A 93 1.57 -5.74 -2.76
N LEU A 94 1.22 -5.24 -1.57
CA LEU A 94 0.30 -5.95 -0.69
C LEU A 94 -1.17 -5.83 -1.12
N GLY A 95 -1.59 -4.84 -1.90
CA GLY A 95 -2.99 -4.80 -2.39
C GLY A 95 -3.15 -4.68 -3.89
N THR A 96 -2.16 -5.12 -4.66
CA THR A 96 -2.34 -5.41 -6.09
C THR A 96 -1.92 -6.84 -6.40
N THR A 97 -2.51 -7.41 -7.45
CA THR A 97 -2.27 -8.79 -7.91
C THR A 97 -0.78 -9.08 -8.19
N ILE A 98 0.03 -8.03 -8.41
CA ILE A 98 1.48 -8.13 -8.60
C ILE A 98 2.19 -8.73 -7.37
N GLY A 99 1.70 -8.52 -6.14
CA GLY A 99 2.32 -9.12 -4.94
C GLY A 99 1.86 -10.54 -4.60
N LEU A 100 0.97 -11.15 -5.39
CA LEU A 100 0.56 -12.55 -5.23
C LEU A 100 1.44 -13.54 -5.98
N VAL A 101 2.32 -13.06 -6.87
CA VAL A 101 3.19 -13.86 -7.74
C VAL A 101 4.63 -13.79 -7.27
#